data_AF-A0A1J5EZX9-F1
#
_entry.id   AF-A0A1J5EZX9-F1
#
_cell.length_a   1.000
_cell.length_b   1.000
_cell.length_c   1.000
_cell.angle_alpha   90.00
_cell.angle_beta   90.00
_cell.angle_gamma   90.00
#
_symmetry.space_group_name_H-M   'P 1'
#
loop_
_entity.id
_entity.type
_entity.pdbx_description
1 polymer ?
#
loop_
_entity_poly.entity_id
_entity_poly.type
_entity_poly.pdbx_seq_one_letter_code
_entity_poly.pdbx_strand_id
1 'polypeptide(L)'
;MPILTEIDCTKMAKIFPDLNCSEAEQKVWGTLWLKASYSSTLNLLFFSDEYDHFIEDDYEIEIDFSKHNSINNVPIVYERSQIIRSFAESEKMPLLDLHVYDDDSCCLGIFPEYQWQNSIHFIHNKVIPFFIGNLTGEYSGASHGKPYPMENLDFLRDVANS
;
A
#
# COMPACT_ATOMS: atom_id res chain seq x y z
N MET A 1 -13.65 -4.65 11.67
CA MET A 1 -13.60 -3.80 10.46
C MET A 1 -12.83 -2.55 10.85
N PRO A 2 -11.74 -2.20 10.14
CA PRO A 2 -10.93 -1.05 10.52
C PRO A 2 -11.71 0.22 10.22
N ILE A 3 -12.07 0.93 11.29
CA ILE A 3 -12.60 2.29 11.25
C ILE A 3 -11.46 3.17 11.74
N LEU A 4 -11.23 4.31 11.09
CA LEU A 4 -10.23 5.25 11.59
C LEU A 4 -10.68 5.83 12.91
N THR A 5 -9.78 5.83 13.89
CA THR A 5 -9.95 6.49 15.19
C THR A 5 -9.00 7.68 15.31
N GLU A 6 -9.26 8.57 16.27
CA GLU A 6 -8.32 9.64 16.64
C GLU A 6 -6.91 9.12 16.96
N ILE A 7 -6.83 7.92 17.57
CA ILE A 7 -5.56 7.25 17.89
C ILE A 7 -4.84 6.85 16.60
N ASP A 8 -5.57 6.30 15.61
CA ASP A 8 -5.01 5.97 14.30
C ASP A 8 -4.46 7.23 13.63
N CYS A 9 -5.22 8.31 13.60
CA CYS A 9 -4.76 9.56 12.97
C CYS A 9 -3.55 10.19 13.70
N THR A 10 -3.53 10.14 15.03
CA THR A 10 -2.38 10.60 15.82
C THR A 10 -1.13 9.79 15.50
N LYS A 11 -1.26 8.47 15.33
CA LYS A 11 -0.13 7.61 14.94
C LYS A 11 0.25 7.82 13.48
N MET A 12 -0.72 8.00 12.59
CA MET A 12 -0.50 8.30 11.17
C MET A 12 0.39 9.54 11.02
N ALA A 13 0.03 10.63 11.68
CA ALA A 13 0.80 11.88 11.64
C ALA A 13 2.24 11.75 12.17
N LYS A 14 2.52 10.72 13.00
CA LYS A 14 3.88 10.43 13.49
C LYS A 14 4.69 9.57 12.53
N ILE A 15 4.06 8.58 11.90
CA ILE A 15 4.74 7.58 11.06
C ILE A 15 4.84 8.06 9.60
N PHE A 16 3.79 8.71 9.11
CA PHE A 16 3.64 9.21 7.75
C PHE A 16 3.24 10.69 7.81
N PRO A 17 4.17 11.61 8.13
CA PRO A 17 3.85 13.02 8.37
C PRO A 17 3.29 13.74 7.13
N ASP A 18 3.57 13.23 5.94
CA ASP A 18 3.06 13.77 4.67
C ASP A 18 1.65 13.26 4.32
N LEU A 19 1.11 12.35 5.13
CA LEU A 19 -0.28 11.91 5.05
C LEU A 19 -1.17 12.68 6.03
N ASN A 20 -2.24 13.23 5.48
CA ASN A 20 -3.38 13.70 6.25
C ASN A 20 -4.24 12.52 6.69
N CYS A 21 -4.84 12.60 7.87
CA CYS A 21 -5.81 11.62 8.37
C CYS A 21 -6.99 12.35 8.99
N SER A 22 -8.20 11.94 8.61
CA SER A 22 -9.45 12.46 9.14
C SER A 22 -10.35 11.30 9.57
N GLU A 23 -10.54 11.16 10.88
CA GLU A 23 -11.56 10.26 11.44
C GLU A 23 -12.96 10.68 11.00
N ALA A 24 -13.26 11.99 10.95
CA ALA A 24 -14.59 12.48 10.58
C ALA A 24 -14.96 12.11 9.14
N GLU A 25 -13.99 12.18 8.22
CA GLU A 25 -14.19 11.82 6.81
C GLU A 25 -13.95 10.34 6.54
N GLN A 26 -13.38 9.61 7.52
CA GLN A 26 -12.89 8.25 7.36
C GLN A 26 -11.92 8.14 6.17
N LYS A 27 -10.95 9.07 6.10
CA LYS A 27 -9.97 9.14 5.01
C LYS A 27 -8.54 9.35 5.49
N VAL A 28 -7.61 8.77 4.75
CA VAL A 28 -6.18 9.12 4.77
C VAL A 28 -5.77 9.53 3.37
N TRP A 29 -5.08 10.65 3.20
CA TRP A 29 -4.66 11.10 1.87
C TRP A 29 -3.44 12.01 1.94
N GLY A 30 -2.73 12.12 0.84
CA GLY A 30 -1.52 12.95 0.74
C GLY A 30 -0.49 12.23 -0.09
N THR A 31 0.78 12.58 0.15
CA THR A 31 1.89 11.99 -0.58
C THR A 31 2.56 10.93 0.28
N LEU A 32 2.76 9.75 -0.30
CA LEU A 32 3.68 8.74 0.22
C LEU A 32 4.92 8.73 -0.65
N TRP A 33 6.03 9.16 -0.07
CA TRP A 33 7.35 8.87 -0.62
C TRP A 33 7.67 7.40 -0.34
N LEU A 34 7.93 6.63 -1.39
CA LEU A 34 8.23 5.21 -1.30
C LEU A 34 9.66 4.97 -1.76
N LYS A 35 10.45 4.31 -0.90
CA LYS A 35 11.79 3.85 -1.24
C LYS A 35 11.91 2.36 -1.02
N ALA A 36 12.36 1.65 -2.05
CA ALA A 36 12.66 0.23 -1.95
C ALA A 36 13.94 -0.10 -2.68
N SER A 37 14.67 -1.08 -2.17
CA SER A 37 15.81 -1.66 -2.87
C SER A 37 15.60 -3.13 -3.17
N TYR A 38 15.95 -3.54 -4.39
CA TYR A 38 15.80 -4.92 -4.86
C TYR A 38 17.04 -5.75 -4.54
N SER A 39 16.83 -6.86 -3.82
CA SER A 39 17.85 -7.89 -3.62
C SER A 39 17.71 -8.95 -4.71
N SER A 40 18.63 -8.95 -5.66
CA SER A 40 18.73 -9.99 -6.70
C SER A 40 19.02 -11.39 -6.13
N THR A 41 19.60 -11.46 -4.94
CA THR A 41 19.88 -12.73 -4.24
C THR A 41 18.63 -13.32 -3.61
N LEU A 42 17.79 -12.48 -3.02
CA LEU A 42 16.56 -12.91 -2.34
C LEU A 42 15.35 -12.88 -3.27
N ASN A 43 15.48 -12.26 -4.44
CA ASN A 43 14.40 -11.94 -5.38
C ASN A 43 13.25 -11.22 -4.65
N LEU A 44 13.60 -10.21 -3.84
CA LEU A 44 12.69 -9.48 -2.97
C LEU A 44 13.06 -8.00 -2.89
N LEU A 45 12.05 -7.16 -2.72
CA LEU A 45 12.19 -5.73 -2.43
C LEU A 45 12.18 -5.50 -0.92
N PHE A 46 13.10 -4.65 -0.48
CA PHE A 46 13.27 -4.26 0.91
C PHE A 46 13.13 -2.75 1.05
N PHE A 47 12.52 -2.30 2.14
CA PHE A 47 12.57 -0.89 2.55
C PHE A 47 13.92 -0.64 3.25
N SER A 48 15.01 -0.72 2.49
CA SER A 48 16.38 -0.64 3.00
C SER A 48 17.30 -0.04 1.95
N ASP A 49 18.24 0.79 2.39
CA ASP A 49 19.22 1.44 1.52
C ASP A 49 20.39 0.50 1.14
N GLU A 50 20.36 -0.75 1.60
CA GLU A 50 21.49 -1.68 1.60
C GLU A 50 21.72 -2.42 0.28
N TYR A 51 20.83 -2.30 -0.71
CA TYR A 51 20.93 -3.03 -1.98
C TYR A 51 21.08 -2.11 -3.19
N ASP A 52 21.71 -2.66 -4.23
CA ASP A 52 22.30 -1.91 -5.35
C ASP A 52 21.29 -1.30 -6.34
N HIS A 53 20.01 -1.67 -6.25
CA HIS A 53 18.95 -1.22 -7.15
C HIS A 53 17.87 -0.51 -6.35
N PHE A 54 17.80 0.82 -6.47
CA PHE A 54 16.87 1.66 -5.73
C PHE A 54 15.67 2.07 -6.58
N ILE A 55 14.52 2.15 -5.92
CA ILE A 55 13.28 2.67 -6.44
C ILE A 55 12.88 3.77 -5.47
N GLU A 56 12.62 4.97 -5.99
CA GLU A 56 12.28 6.14 -5.20
C GLU A 56 11.27 6.98 -5.98
N ASP A 57 10.06 7.13 -5.45
CA ASP A 57 9.01 7.92 -6.10
C ASP A 57 8.00 8.48 -5.08
N ASP A 58 7.30 9.53 -5.49
CA ASP A 58 6.28 10.25 -4.71
C ASP A 58 4.88 9.93 -5.24
N TYR A 59 4.13 9.14 -4.47
CA TYR A 59 2.76 8.78 -4.83
C TYR A 59 1.73 9.64 -4.12
N GLU A 60 0.84 10.26 -4.87
CA GLU A 60 -0.37 10.84 -4.28
C GLU A 60 -1.38 9.70 -4.07
N ILE A 61 -1.75 9.45 -2.81
CA ILE A 61 -2.65 8.36 -2.45
C ILE A 61 -3.88 8.88 -1.69
N GLU A 62 -4.99 8.17 -1.85
CA GLU A 62 -6.17 8.31 -0.99
C GLU A 62 -6.61 6.93 -0.52
N ILE A 63 -6.90 6.78 0.77
CA ILE A 63 -7.46 5.58 1.39
C ILE A 63 -8.78 5.97 2.03
N ASP A 64 -9.87 5.42 1.50
CA ASP A 64 -11.23 5.65 1.95
C ASP A 64 -11.69 4.48 2.83
N PHE A 65 -11.77 4.71 4.14
CA PHE A 65 -12.26 3.76 5.14
C PHE A 65 -13.79 3.80 5.29
N SER A 66 -14.48 4.74 4.64
CA SER A 66 -15.95 4.77 4.60
C SER A 66 -16.50 3.78 3.55
N LYS A 67 -15.72 3.54 2.49
CA LYS A 67 -16.04 2.61 1.42
C LYS A 67 -15.24 1.34 1.57
N HIS A 68 -15.86 0.24 1.18
CA HIS A 68 -15.25 -1.07 1.28
C HIS A 68 -15.40 -1.80 -0.04
N ASN A 69 -14.33 -2.49 -0.43
CA ASN A 69 -14.41 -3.44 -1.52
C ASN A 69 -15.32 -4.60 -1.11
N SER A 70 -16.34 -4.89 -1.92
CA SER A 70 -17.37 -5.90 -1.62
C SER A 70 -16.83 -7.33 -1.50
N ILE A 71 -15.61 -7.60 -1.96
CA ILE A 71 -15.03 -8.95 -2.02
C ILE A 71 -14.29 -9.31 -0.73
N ASN A 72 -13.56 -8.36 -0.13
CA ASN A 72 -12.64 -8.60 0.99
C ASN A 72 -12.84 -7.62 2.16
N ASN A 73 -13.83 -6.73 2.05
CA ASN A 73 -14.22 -5.75 3.06
C ASN A 73 -13.05 -4.89 3.59
N VAL A 74 -12.10 -4.56 2.69
CA VAL A 74 -11.00 -3.64 3.00
C VAL A 74 -11.30 -2.23 2.51
N PRO A 75 -10.72 -1.19 3.14
CA PRO A 75 -10.78 0.18 2.63
C PRO A 75 -10.36 0.27 1.16
N ILE A 76 -11.01 1.15 0.41
CA ILE A 76 -10.64 1.37 -0.99
C ILE A 76 -9.43 2.30 -1.03
N VAL A 77 -8.46 1.96 -1.87
CA VAL A 77 -7.23 2.74 -2.06
C VAL A 77 -7.22 3.27 -3.48
N TYR A 78 -6.78 4.51 -3.64
CA TYR A 78 -6.67 5.19 -4.93
C TYR A 78 -5.23 5.67 -5.16
N GLU A 79 -4.74 5.49 -6.39
CA GLU A 79 -3.49 6.08 -6.88
C GLU A 79 -3.83 7.39 -7.59
N ARG A 80 -3.78 8.51 -6.88
CA ARG A 80 -4.21 9.81 -7.40
C ARG A 80 -3.17 10.49 -8.29
N SER A 81 -1.89 10.12 -8.17
CA SER A 81 -0.81 10.66 -8.98
C SER A 81 -0.85 10.23 -10.46
N GLN A 82 -1.65 9.21 -10.81
CA GLN A 82 -1.77 8.63 -12.16
C GLN A 82 -0.44 8.15 -12.77
N ILE A 83 0.56 7.86 -11.94
CA ILE A 83 1.87 7.38 -12.39
C ILE A 83 1.72 6.00 -13.03
N ILE A 84 0.98 5.10 -12.37
CA ILE A 84 0.75 3.74 -12.89
C ILE A 84 -0.04 3.80 -14.19
N ARG A 85 -1.02 4.70 -14.27
CA ARG A 85 -1.81 4.90 -15.48
C ARG A 85 -0.97 5.40 -16.65
N SER A 86 -0.18 6.44 -16.41
CA SER A 86 0.70 7.02 -17.43
C SER A 86 1.70 5.98 -17.96
N PHE A 87 2.22 5.14 -17.08
CA PHE A 87 3.08 4.02 -17.44
C PHE A 87 2.36 2.95 -18.28
N ALA A 88 1.14 2.57 -17.90
CA ALA A 88 0.34 1.62 -18.67
C ALA A 88 0.10 2.13 -20.11
N GLU A 89 -0.23 3.42 -20.25
CA GLU A 89 -0.46 4.06 -21.54
C GLU A 89 0.81 4.09 -22.40
N SER A 90 1.97 4.41 -21.81
CA SER A 90 3.25 4.43 -22.55
C SER A 90 3.65 3.03 -23.05
N GLU A 91 3.41 2.01 -22.25
CA GLU A 91 3.72 0.60 -22.57
C GLU A 91 2.58 -0.11 -23.34
N LYS A 92 1.48 0.59 -23.62
CA LYS A 92 0.27 0.04 -24.28
C LYS A 92 -0.31 -1.18 -23.56
N MET A 93 -0.31 -1.11 -22.23
CA MET A 93 -0.82 -2.16 -21.34
C MET A 93 -2.22 -1.81 -20.82
N PRO A 94 -3.12 -2.80 -20.65
CA PRO A 94 -4.36 -2.60 -19.92
C PRO A 94 -4.12 -2.26 -18.44
N LEU A 95 -4.79 -1.24 -17.90
CA LEU A 95 -4.69 -0.86 -16.48
C LEU A 95 -5.06 -1.97 -15.51
N LEU A 96 -6.02 -2.81 -15.91
CA LEU A 96 -6.46 -3.93 -15.09
C LEU A 96 -5.34 -4.95 -14.85
N ASP A 97 -4.38 -5.08 -15.78
CA ASP A 97 -3.22 -5.94 -15.61
C ASP A 97 -2.25 -5.40 -14.54
N LEU A 98 -2.30 -4.09 -14.28
CA LEU A 98 -1.62 -3.40 -13.17
C LEU A 98 -2.50 -3.29 -11.92
N HIS A 99 -3.64 -3.98 -11.90
CA HIS A 99 -4.57 -3.95 -10.78
C HIS A 99 -5.09 -2.53 -10.44
N VAL A 100 -5.15 -1.64 -11.42
CA VAL A 100 -5.76 -0.30 -11.30
C VAL A 100 -7.03 -0.26 -12.13
N TYR A 101 -8.12 0.27 -11.55
CA TYR A 101 -9.41 0.44 -12.22
C TYR A 101 -9.53 1.83 -12.86
N ASP A 102 -10.56 2.02 -13.68
CA ASP A 102 -10.80 3.29 -14.40
C ASP A 102 -10.99 4.50 -13.48
N ASP A 103 -11.45 4.30 -12.24
CA ASP A 103 -11.64 5.35 -11.22
C ASP A 103 -10.39 5.60 -10.34
N ASP A 104 -9.24 5.08 -10.78
CA ASP A 104 -7.94 5.07 -10.11
C ASP A 104 -7.90 4.24 -8.82
N SER A 105 -8.94 3.45 -8.53
CA SER A 105 -8.89 2.53 -7.39
C SER A 105 -7.99 1.34 -7.64
N CYS A 106 -7.31 0.88 -6.59
CA CYS A 106 -6.33 -0.19 -6.62
C CYS A 106 -6.95 -1.50 -6.11
N CYS A 107 -6.82 -2.57 -6.89
CA CYS A 107 -7.10 -3.93 -6.45
C CYS A 107 -5.90 -4.49 -5.68
N LEU A 108 -5.92 -4.35 -4.36
CA LEU A 108 -4.81 -4.82 -3.51
C LEU A 108 -4.73 -6.36 -3.40
N GLY A 109 -5.69 -7.11 -3.96
CA GLY A 109 -5.80 -8.57 -3.88
C GLY A 109 -6.85 -9.07 -2.87
N ILE A 110 -7.09 -10.39 -2.85
CA ILE A 110 -8.06 -11.03 -1.93
C ILE A 110 -7.31 -11.56 -0.70
N PHE A 111 -7.76 -11.19 0.50
CA PHE A 111 -7.14 -11.63 1.76
C PHE A 111 -8.17 -11.97 2.83
N PRO A 112 -7.81 -12.77 3.84
CA PRO A 112 -8.67 -13.04 4.98
C PRO A 112 -8.95 -11.76 5.79
N GLU A 113 -10.22 -11.53 6.14
CA GLU A 113 -10.72 -10.31 6.82
C GLU A 113 -10.01 -10.01 8.16
N TYR A 114 -9.45 -11.01 8.82
CA TYR A 114 -8.88 -10.90 10.17
C TYR A 114 -7.43 -10.40 10.21
N GLN A 115 -6.77 -10.19 9.06
CA GLN A 115 -5.35 -9.83 9.03
C GLN A 115 -5.07 -8.35 9.41
N TRP A 116 -6.08 -7.49 9.42
CA TRP A 116 -5.89 -6.03 9.58
C TRP A 116 -6.45 -5.56 10.93
N GLN A 117 -5.59 -5.55 11.94
CA GLN A 117 -5.96 -5.14 13.30
C GLN A 117 -6.12 -3.62 13.46
N ASN A 118 -5.47 -2.82 12.60
CA ASN A 118 -5.57 -1.36 12.60
C ASN A 118 -5.20 -0.78 11.22
N SER A 119 -5.45 0.52 11.05
CA SER A 119 -5.20 1.28 9.81
C SER A 119 -3.72 1.26 9.37
N ILE A 120 -2.79 1.36 10.31
CA ILE A 120 -1.35 1.41 10.05
C ILE A 120 -0.85 0.08 9.49
N HIS A 121 -1.27 -1.03 10.08
CA HIS A 121 -0.95 -2.36 9.56
C HIS A 121 -1.49 -2.56 8.15
N PHE A 122 -2.67 -2.01 7.83
CA PHE A 122 -3.20 -2.06 6.46
C PHE A 122 -2.32 -1.26 5.49
N ILE A 123 -1.94 -0.03 5.82
CA ILE A 123 -1.07 0.79 4.96
C ILE A 123 0.28 0.12 4.74
N HIS A 124 0.94 -0.26 5.82
CA HIS A 124 2.28 -0.84 5.77
C HIS A 124 2.33 -2.19 5.05
N ASN A 125 1.34 -3.07 5.30
CA ASN A 125 1.39 -4.45 4.79
C ASN A 125 0.64 -4.65 3.48
N LYS A 126 -0.08 -3.63 2.98
CA LYS A 126 -0.84 -3.72 1.73
C LYS A 126 -0.65 -2.57 0.78
N VAL A 127 -0.86 -1.35 1.26
CA VAL A 127 -0.80 -0.16 0.41
C VAL A 127 0.62 0.03 -0.13
N ILE A 128 1.61 0.05 0.76
CA ILE A 128 3.02 0.24 0.39
C ILE A 128 3.53 -0.88 -0.54
N PRO A 129 3.36 -2.19 -0.22
CA PRO A 129 3.80 -3.26 -1.10
C PRO A 129 3.16 -3.23 -2.51
N PHE A 130 1.90 -2.81 -2.62
CA PHE A 130 1.23 -2.70 -3.91
C PHE A 130 1.93 -1.69 -4.84
N PHE A 131 2.25 -0.50 -4.34
CA PHE A 131 2.90 0.53 -5.15
C PHE A 131 4.32 0.14 -5.55
N ILE A 132 5.07 -0.48 -4.64
CA ILE A 132 6.44 -0.96 -4.91
C ILE A 132 6.44 -2.09 -5.95
N GLY A 133 5.53 -3.07 -5.85
CA GLY A 133 5.51 -4.22 -6.76
C GLY A 133 5.13 -3.87 -8.20
N ASN A 134 4.31 -2.83 -8.40
CA ASN A 134 3.97 -2.34 -9.74
C ASN A 134 5.15 -1.62 -10.41
N LEU A 135 6.04 -0.99 -9.63
CA LEU A 135 7.19 -0.26 -10.15
C LEU A 135 8.33 -1.15 -10.66
N THR A 136 8.49 -2.36 -10.11
CA THR A 136 9.57 -3.27 -10.55
C THR A 136 9.28 -3.98 -11.87
N GLY A 137 8.09 -3.81 -12.45
CA GLY A 137 7.69 -4.59 -13.62
C GLY A 137 7.66 -6.09 -13.35
N GLU A 138 7.60 -6.53 -12.08
CA GLU A 138 7.28 -7.91 -11.73
C GLU A 138 5.77 -8.12 -11.97
N TYR A 139 5.40 -8.19 -13.25
CA TYR A 139 4.04 -8.46 -13.67
C TYR A 139 3.63 -9.88 -13.25
N SER A 140 2.93 -10.01 -12.12
CA SER A 140 2.16 -11.22 -11.82
C SER A 140 0.75 -11.09 -12.40
N GLY A 141 0.68 -11.13 -13.74
CA GLY A 141 -0.54 -11.57 -14.41
C GLY A 141 -0.92 -12.94 -13.85
N ALA A 142 -1.99 -12.98 -13.05
CA ALA A 142 -2.51 -14.17 -12.39
C ALA A 142 -1.54 -14.89 -11.43
N SER A 143 -1.52 -14.50 -10.16
CA SER A 143 -1.26 -15.49 -9.10
C SER A 143 -2.31 -15.40 -8.00
N HIS A 144 -3.17 -16.42 -7.99
CA HIS A 144 -3.90 -16.81 -6.79
C HIS A 144 -2.90 -17.05 -5.65
N GLY A 145 -3.05 -16.27 -4.60
CA GLY A 145 -2.68 -16.59 -3.22
C GLY A 145 -1.32 -17.23 -2.97
N LYS A 146 -0.37 -16.44 -2.48
CA LYS A 146 0.31 -16.76 -1.22
C LYS A 146 0.38 -15.51 -0.33
N PRO A 147 -0.02 -15.57 0.95
CA PRO A 147 0.15 -14.45 1.86
C PRO A 147 1.65 -14.17 2.05
N TYR A 148 2.00 -12.88 2.08
CA TYR A 148 3.33 -12.41 2.49
C TYR A 148 3.69 -12.97 3.88
N PRO A 149 4.93 -13.44 4.10
CA PRO A 149 5.37 -13.87 5.42
C PRO A 149 5.51 -12.65 6.34
N MET A 150 4.66 -12.60 7.38
CA MET A 150 4.59 -11.58 8.42
C MET A 150 5.66 -11.77 9.50
N GLU A 151 6.93 -11.87 9.12
CA GLU A 151 8.00 -12.23 10.08
C GLU A 151 8.69 -11.04 10.77
N ASN A 152 8.34 -9.79 10.46
CA ASN A 152 8.93 -8.60 11.10
C ASN A 152 7.94 -7.79 11.97
N LEU A 153 7.10 -8.48 12.75
CA LEU A 153 6.21 -7.84 13.74
C LEU A 153 6.91 -7.43 15.04
N ASP A 154 8.16 -7.84 15.27
CA ASP A 154 8.87 -7.52 16.52
C ASP A 154 9.23 -6.03 16.62
N PHE A 155 9.46 -5.34 15.49
CA PHE A 155 9.72 -3.90 15.50
C PHE A 155 8.48 -3.05 15.88
N LEU A 156 7.28 -3.48 15.47
CA LEU A 156 6.04 -2.78 15.81
C LEU A 156 5.56 -3.06 17.24
N ARG A 157 6.02 -4.13 17.86
CA ARG A 157 5.80 -4.37 19.30
C ARG A 157 6.45 -3.29 20.16
N ASP A 158 7.62 -2.80 19.76
CA ASP A 158 8.33 -1.77 20.53
C ASP A 158 7.73 -0.38 20.31
N VAL A 159 7.24 -0.09 19.10
CA VAL A 159 6.56 1.20 18.80
C VAL A 159 5.11 1.23 19.32
N ALA A 160 4.44 0.09 19.48
CA ALA A 160 3.07 0.02 20.02
C ALA A 160 3.01 -0.04 21.56
N ASN A 161 4.12 -0.37 22.23
CA ASN A 161 4.23 -0.43 23.70
C ASN A 161 5.01 0.76 24.30
N SER A 162 5.40 1.75 23.50
CA SER A 162 6.06 2.99 23.93
C SER A 162 5.15 4.23 23.84
#